data_AF-A0A2A2WK49-F1
#
_entry.id   AF-A0A2A2WK49-F1
#
_cell.length_a   1.000
_cell.length_b   1.000
_cell.length_c   1.000
_cell.angle_alpha   90.00
_cell.angle_beta   90.00
_cell.angle_gamma   90.00
#
_symmetry.space_group_name_H-M   'P 1'
#
loop_
_entity.id
_entity.type
_entity.pdbx_description
1 polymer ?
#
loop_
_entity_poly.entity_id
_entity_poly.type
_entity_poly.pdbx_seq_one_letter_code
_entity_poly.pdbx_strand_id
1 'polypeptide(L)'
;MKPPTDSQQRYFGVAIAAALLMLAWIAWRAIASPFLSGGLAAAALVVAMVYYLIPVSQPKLMAFFHAITYPIRWTATLVVLAIVYYAVVTPISIWFRVTGKSIRNNASDSKSNWRSIDLPSDPQSYFRTF
;
A
#
# COMPACT_ATOMS: atom_id res chain seq x y z
N MET A 1 -2.01 -16.35 -12.29
CA MET A 1 -2.21 -16.47 -10.82
C MET A 1 -2.19 -17.95 -10.48
N LYS A 2 -1.37 -18.38 -9.51
CA LYS A 2 -1.37 -19.78 -9.05
C LYS A 2 -2.76 -20.11 -8.48
N PRO A 3 -3.37 -21.27 -8.78
CA PRO A 3 -4.64 -21.63 -8.17
C PRO A 3 -4.47 -21.65 -6.64
N PRO A 4 -5.41 -21.04 -5.88
CA PRO A 4 -5.31 -20.95 -4.44
C PRO A 4 -5.30 -22.36 -3.83
N THR A 5 -4.43 -22.57 -2.84
CA THR A 5 -4.34 -23.84 -2.10
C THR A 5 -5.64 -24.06 -1.30
N ASP A 6 -6.11 -25.29 -1.19
CA ASP A 6 -7.36 -25.66 -0.49
C ASP A 6 -7.46 -25.09 0.95
N SER A 7 -6.31 -24.94 1.63
CA SER A 7 -6.25 -24.30 2.94
C SER A 7 -6.60 -22.81 2.89
N GLN A 8 -6.11 -22.07 1.90
CA GLN A 8 -6.37 -20.63 1.74
C GLN A 8 -7.85 -20.35 1.44
N GLN A 9 -8.51 -21.23 0.70
CA GLN A 9 -9.96 -21.13 0.46
C GLN A 9 -10.75 -21.27 1.78
N ARG A 10 -10.42 -22.26 2.61
CA ARG A 10 -11.12 -22.46 3.89
C ARG A 10 -10.98 -21.27 4.85
N TYR A 11 -9.78 -20.69 4.97
CA TYR A 11 -9.56 -19.52 5.82
C TYR A 11 -10.27 -18.27 5.31
N PHE A 12 -10.40 -18.12 3.99
CA PHE A 12 -11.08 -16.98 3.39
C PHE A 12 -12.57 -16.93 3.74
N GLY A 13 -13.26 -18.08 3.72
CA GLY A 13 -14.67 -18.17 4.13
C GLY A 13 -14.88 -17.75 5.59
N VAL A 14 -14.03 -18.23 6.51
CA VAL A 14 -14.05 -17.84 7.93
C VAL A 14 -13.76 -16.35 8.08
N ALA A 15 -12.77 -15.83 7.36
CA ALA A 15 -12.39 -14.42 7.43
C ALA A 15 -13.50 -13.47 6.97
N ILE A 16 -14.19 -13.79 5.87
CA ILE A 16 -15.35 -13.00 5.40
C ILE A 16 -16.50 -13.06 6.41
N ALA A 17 -16.84 -14.25 6.91
CA ALA A 17 -17.90 -14.39 7.89
C ALA A 17 -17.60 -13.59 9.16
N ALA A 18 -16.36 -13.67 9.66
CA ALA A 18 -15.89 -12.89 10.80
C ALA A 18 -15.94 -11.38 10.52
N ALA A 19 -15.50 -10.92 9.34
CA ALA A 19 -15.52 -9.51 8.97
C ALA A 19 -16.96 -8.96 8.89
N LEU A 20 -17.89 -9.70 8.29
CA LEU A 20 -19.30 -9.28 8.20
C LEU A 20 -19.98 -9.27 9.56
N LEU A 21 -19.69 -10.23 10.44
CA LEU A 21 -20.17 -10.24 11.83
C LEU A 21 -19.62 -9.05 12.62
N MET A 22 -18.33 -8.73 12.44
CA MET A 22 -17.72 -7.57 13.09
C MET A 22 -18.35 -6.26 12.60
N LEU A 23 -18.63 -6.14 11.30
CA LEU A 23 -19.35 -4.99 10.75
C LEU A 23 -20.80 -4.90 11.26
N ALA A 24 -21.50 -6.03 11.38
CA ALA A 24 -22.85 -6.08 11.96
C ALA A 24 -22.83 -5.63 13.44
N TRP A 25 -21.84 -6.07 14.21
CA TRP A 25 -21.65 -5.65 15.61
C TRP A 25 -21.38 -4.15 15.72
N ILE A 26 -20.49 -3.61 14.87
CA ILE A 26 -20.20 -2.17 14.83
C ILE A 26 -21.46 -1.38 14.41
N ALA A 27 -22.21 -1.85 13.42
CA ALA A 27 -23.44 -1.20 12.97
C ALA A 27 -24.51 -1.18 14.06
N TRP A 28 -24.65 -2.29 14.81
CA TRP A 28 -25.51 -2.34 16.00
C TRP A 28 -25.09 -1.28 17.02
N ARG A 29 -23.78 -1.19 17.32
CA ARG A 29 -23.24 -0.27 18.33
C ARG A 29 -23.27 1.21 17.92
N ALA A 30 -23.06 1.52 16.64
CA ALA A 30 -22.85 2.88 16.16
C ALA A 30 -24.12 3.54 15.59
N ILE A 31 -24.97 2.76 14.92
CA ILE A 31 -26.12 3.29 14.15
C ILE A 31 -27.45 2.92 14.83
N ALA A 32 -27.46 1.89 15.68
CA ALA A 32 -28.64 1.39 16.41
C ALA A 32 -29.88 1.10 15.53
N SER A 33 -29.69 0.94 14.22
CA SER A 33 -30.75 0.57 13.28
C SER A 33 -30.85 -0.96 13.20
N PRO A 34 -31.92 -1.57 13.73
CA PRO A 34 -32.08 -3.03 13.74
C PRO A 34 -32.22 -3.60 12.32
N PHE A 35 -32.71 -2.80 11.36
CA PHE A 35 -32.82 -3.20 9.96
C PHE A 35 -31.46 -3.36 9.29
N LEU A 36 -30.53 -2.40 9.50
CA LEU A 36 -29.18 -2.45 8.93
C LEU A 36 -28.35 -3.57 9.57
N SER A 37 -28.40 -3.71 10.90
CA SER A 37 -27.69 -4.77 11.61
C SER A 37 -28.22 -6.17 11.28
N GLY A 38 -29.55 -6.32 11.22
CA GLY A 38 -30.19 -7.59 10.85
C GLY A 38 -29.90 -7.97 9.41
N GLY A 39 -29.94 -7.00 8.49
CA GLY A 39 -29.58 -7.20 7.08
C GLY A 39 -28.12 -7.64 6.89
N LEU A 40 -27.18 -7.02 7.61
CA LEU A 40 -25.76 -7.39 7.57
C LEU A 40 -25.51 -8.79 8.15
N ALA A 41 -26.16 -9.14 9.26
CA ALA A 41 -26.05 -10.47 9.86
C ALA A 41 -26.66 -11.56 8.97
N ALA A 42 -27.82 -11.28 8.36
CA ALA A 42 -28.45 -12.19 7.39
C ALA A 42 -27.57 -12.36 6.14
N ALA A 43 -27.00 -11.27 5.62
CA ALA A 43 -26.06 -11.32 4.50
C ALA A 43 -24.80 -12.14 4.85
N ALA A 44 -24.26 -11.99 6.07
CA ALA A 44 -23.14 -12.81 6.55
C ALA A 44 -23.47 -14.30 6.53
N LEU A 45 -24.65 -14.67 7.03
CA LEU A 45 -25.13 -16.05 7.03
C LEU A 45 -25.32 -16.58 5.61
N VAL A 46 -25.98 -15.83 4.73
CA VAL A 46 -26.22 -16.25 3.33
C VAL A 46 -24.89 -16.42 2.58
N VAL A 47 -23.95 -15.50 2.74
CA VAL A 47 -22.63 -15.58 2.10
C VAL A 47 -21.84 -16.78 2.62
N ALA A 48 -21.83 -17.03 3.94
CA ALA A 48 -21.19 -18.20 4.52
C ALA A 48 -21.83 -19.51 4.03
N MET A 49 -23.17 -19.57 4.03
CA MET A 49 -23.97 -20.69 3.55
C MET A 49 -23.62 -21.04 2.10
N VAL A 50 -23.67 -20.04 1.19
CA VAL A 50 -23.34 -20.22 -0.23
C VAL A 50 -21.87 -20.64 -0.42
N TYR A 51 -20.96 -20.05 0.34
CA TYR A 51 -19.52 -20.34 0.25
C TYR A 51 -19.16 -21.77 0.64
N TYR A 52 -19.80 -22.32 1.68
CA TYR A 52 -19.54 -23.67 2.19
C TYR A 52 -20.36 -24.75 1.49
N LEU A 53 -21.60 -24.46 1.05
CA LEU A 53 -22.46 -25.45 0.38
C LEU A 53 -22.16 -25.58 -1.12
N ILE A 54 -21.63 -24.54 -1.77
CA ILE A 54 -21.36 -24.54 -3.21
C ILE A 54 -19.86 -24.30 -3.45
N PRO A 55 -19.02 -25.35 -3.40
CA PRO A 55 -17.56 -25.21 -3.55
C PRO A 55 -17.14 -24.62 -4.91
N VAL A 56 -17.95 -24.81 -5.96
CA VAL A 56 -17.72 -24.22 -7.29
C VAL A 56 -17.76 -22.68 -7.27
N SER A 57 -18.42 -22.07 -6.28
CA SER A 57 -18.54 -20.61 -6.15
C SER A 57 -17.32 -19.95 -5.48
N GLN A 58 -16.52 -20.72 -4.73
CA GLN A 58 -15.40 -20.22 -3.92
C GLN A 58 -14.38 -19.40 -4.72
N PRO A 59 -13.85 -19.85 -5.88
CA PRO A 59 -12.87 -19.06 -6.63
C PRO A 59 -13.47 -17.77 -7.21
N LYS A 60 -14.76 -17.79 -7.60
CA LYS A 60 -15.45 -16.61 -8.15
C LYS A 60 -15.66 -15.54 -7.08
N LEU A 61 -16.13 -15.95 -5.90
CA LEU A 61 -16.35 -15.03 -4.78
C LEU A 61 -15.03 -14.42 -4.29
N MET A 62 -13.98 -15.22 -4.24
CA MET A 62 -12.64 -14.75 -3.88
C MET A 62 -12.09 -13.74 -4.88
N ALA A 63 -12.24 -14.01 -6.19
CA ALA A 63 -11.85 -13.06 -7.24
C ALA A 63 -12.65 -11.76 -7.16
N PHE A 64 -13.96 -11.83 -6.91
CA PHE A 64 -14.82 -10.67 -6.75
C PHE A 64 -14.41 -9.80 -5.55
N PHE A 65 -14.19 -10.43 -4.39
CA PHE A 65 -13.72 -9.70 -3.20
C PHE A 65 -12.35 -9.07 -3.41
N HIS A 66 -11.41 -9.76 -4.06
CA HIS A 66 -10.13 -9.18 -4.42
C HIS A 66 -10.28 -7.99 -5.38
N ALA A 67 -11.21 -8.04 -6.34
CA ALA A 67 -11.47 -6.93 -7.25
C ALA A 67 -12.03 -5.71 -6.50
N ILE A 68 -12.96 -5.90 -5.57
CA ILE A 68 -13.54 -4.80 -4.77
C ILE A 68 -12.53 -4.21 -3.79
N THR A 69 -11.67 -5.04 -3.20
CA THR A 69 -10.66 -4.59 -2.24
C THR A 69 -9.40 -4.05 -2.92
N TYR A 70 -9.24 -4.26 -4.23
CA TYR A 70 -8.10 -3.76 -4.98
C TYR A 70 -7.92 -2.23 -4.91
N PRO A 71 -8.97 -1.41 -5.13
CA PRO A 71 -8.88 0.04 -4.93
C PRO A 71 -8.44 0.42 -3.52
N ILE A 72 -8.96 -0.26 -2.48
CA ILE A 72 -8.59 0.00 -1.09
C ILE A 72 -7.10 -0.26 -0.89
N ARG A 73 -6.61 -1.40 -1.38
CA ARG A 73 -5.18 -1.78 -1.29
C ARG A 73 -4.28 -0.77 -2.01
N TRP A 74 -4.67 -0.33 -3.21
CA TRP A 74 -3.93 0.67 -3.97
C TRP A 74 -3.90 2.02 -3.26
N THR A 75 -5.05 2.51 -2.79
CA THR A 75 -5.16 3.74 -2.01
C THR A 75 -4.35 3.66 -0.73
N ALA A 76 -4.39 2.55 0.00
CA ALA A 76 -3.58 2.36 1.21
C ALA A 76 -2.08 2.47 0.91
N THR A 77 -1.62 1.94 -0.22
CA THR A 77 -0.22 2.06 -0.65
C THR A 77 0.14 3.52 -0.92
N LEU A 78 -0.72 4.26 -1.62
CA LEU A 78 -0.52 5.69 -1.88
C LEU A 78 -0.54 6.52 -0.59
N VAL A 79 -1.45 6.21 0.33
CA VAL A 79 -1.57 6.89 1.63
C VAL A 79 -0.33 6.65 2.48
N VAL A 80 0.13 5.39 2.60
CA VAL A 80 1.36 5.08 3.33
C VAL A 80 2.56 5.78 2.70
N LEU A 81 2.68 5.76 1.37
CA LEU A 81 3.74 6.46 0.66
C LEU A 81 3.69 7.97 0.92
N ALA A 82 2.50 8.58 0.86
CA ALA A 82 2.31 9.99 1.15
C ALA A 82 2.68 10.32 2.60
N ILE A 83 2.27 9.49 3.57
CA ILE A 83 2.63 9.67 4.98
C ILE A 83 4.16 9.62 5.13
N VAL A 84 4.82 8.59 4.61
CA VAL A 84 6.28 8.47 4.71
C VAL A 84 6.98 9.67 4.05
N TYR A 85 6.54 10.05 2.86
CA TYR A 85 7.14 11.15 2.11
C TYR A 85 6.95 12.50 2.83
N TYR A 86 5.74 12.83 3.27
CA TYR A 86 5.43 14.14 3.85
C TYR A 86 5.71 14.23 5.34
N ALA A 87 5.60 13.15 6.10
CA ALA A 87 5.84 13.15 7.54
C ALA A 87 7.29 12.80 7.92
N VAL A 88 8.06 12.15 7.03
CA VAL A 88 9.44 11.75 7.31
C VAL A 88 10.42 12.42 6.35
N VAL A 89 10.31 12.15 5.05
CA VAL A 89 11.31 12.63 4.07
C VAL A 89 11.31 14.15 3.94
N THR A 90 10.13 14.74 3.85
CA THR A 90 9.95 16.20 3.70
C THR A 90 10.50 16.99 4.89
N PRO A 91 10.17 16.68 6.15
CA PRO A 91 10.72 17.42 7.28
C PRO A 91 12.23 17.24 7.42
N ILE A 92 12.78 16.06 7.11
CA ILE A 92 14.24 15.84 7.07
C ILE A 92 14.88 16.76 6.01
N SER A 93 14.28 16.86 4.84
CA SER A 93 14.77 17.71 3.75
C SER A 93 14.68 19.20 4.11
N ILE A 94 13.59 19.62 4.75
CA ILE A 94 13.42 20.99 5.27
C ILE A 94 14.47 21.27 6.34
N TRP A 95 14.71 20.34 7.26
CA TRP A 95 15.74 20.46 8.29
C TRP A 95 17.12 20.72 7.66
N PHE A 96 17.55 19.88 6.70
CA PHE A 96 18.82 20.10 6.02
C PHE A 96 18.89 21.44 5.27
N ARG A 97 17.78 21.87 4.66
CA ARG A 97 17.69 23.15 3.97
C ARG A 97 17.83 24.33 4.94
N VAL A 98 17.23 24.26 6.12
CA VAL A 98 17.30 25.32 7.15
C VAL A 98 18.65 25.33 7.86
N THR A 99 19.28 24.18 8.10
CA THR A 99 20.65 24.09 8.68
C THR A 99 21.76 24.51 7.70
N GLY A 100 21.41 24.92 6.47
CA GLY A 100 22.40 25.33 5.47
C GLY A 100 23.24 24.17 4.90
N LYS A 101 22.89 22.92 5.21
CA LYS A 101 23.47 21.72 4.58
C LYS A 101 22.83 21.52 3.21
N SER A 102 23.18 22.41 2.28
CA SER A 102 22.85 22.26 0.86
C SER A 102 23.82 21.30 0.21
N ILE A 103 23.30 20.29 -0.51
CA ILE A 103 24.11 19.39 -1.36
C ILE A 103 24.83 20.19 -2.45
N ARG A 104 24.26 21.34 -2.83
CA ARG A 104 24.85 22.28 -3.75
C ARG A 104 25.81 23.19 -2.97
N ASN A 105 27.11 22.88 -3.06
CA ASN A 105 28.20 23.82 -2.74
C ASN A 105 28.16 24.97 -3.77
N ASN A 106 27.19 25.87 -3.65
CA ASN A 106 27.27 27.15 -4.33
C ASN A 106 28.38 27.94 -3.63
N ALA A 107 29.55 28.03 -4.24
CA ALA A 107 30.45 29.12 -3.91
C ALA A 107 29.68 30.41 -4.24
N SER A 108 29.34 31.18 -3.20
CA SER A 108 28.44 32.34 -3.23
C SER A 108 28.81 33.38 -4.30
N ASP A 109 30.06 33.41 -4.75
CA ASP A 109 30.62 34.40 -5.67
C ASP A 109 30.95 33.89 -7.08
N SER A 110 30.58 32.65 -7.42
CA SER A 110 30.90 32.11 -8.73
C SER A 110 29.82 32.42 -9.77
N LYS A 111 30.20 33.06 -10.89
CA LYS A 111 29.36 33.22 -12.09
C LYS A 111 28.91 31.88 -12.70
N SER A 112 29.52 30.76 -12.31
CA SER A 112 29.20 29.43 -12.83
C SER A 112 29.52 28.32 -11.82
N ASN A 113 28.66 27.30 -11.72
CA ASN A 113 28.95 26.09 -10.93
C ASN A 113 29.80 25.06 -11.70
N TRP A 114 30.26 25.40 -12.91
CA TRP A 114 31.18 24.55 -13.65
C TRP A 114 32.50 24.48 -12.89
N ARG A 115 32.90 23.25 -12.54
CA ARG A 115 34.25 22.96 -12.05
C ARG A 115 35.09 22.55 -13.24
N SER A 116 36.31 23.06 -13.33
CA SER A 116 37.31 22.51 -14.23
C SER A 116 37.53 21.06 -13.85
N ILE A 117 37.34 20.17 -14.83
CA ILE A 117 37.77 18.78 -14.69
C ILE A 117 39.25 18.80 -15.03
N ASP A 118 40.09 18.41 -14.08
CA ASP A 118 41.50 18.18 -14.36
C ASP A 118 41.58 16.96 -15.28
N LEU A 119 41.85 17.22 -16.55
CA LEU A 119 42.10 16.18 -17.53
C LEU A 119 43.42 15.50 -17.13
N PRO A 120 43.47 14.15 -17.08
CA PRO A 120 44.73 13.44 -16.96
C PRO A 120 45.68 13.92 -18.04
N SER A 121 46.92 14.24 -17.67
CA SER A 121 47.97 14.63 -18.60
C SER A 121 48.32 13.53 -19.62
N ASP A 122 47.95 12.28 -19.31
CA ASP A 122 48.16 11.11 -20.16
C ASP A 122 46.82 10.53 -20.67
N PRO A 123 46.53 10.59 -21.98
CA PRO A 123 45.36 9.95 -22.58
C PRO A 123 45.27 8.44 -22.32
N GLN A 124 46.40 7.76 -22.09
CA GLN A 124 46.42 6.32 -21.77
C GLN A 124 45.84 6.02 -20.37
N SER A 125 45.76 7.02 -19.49
CA SER A 125 45.15 6.92 -18.16
C SER A 125 43.68 6.49 -18.21
N TYR A 126 42.95 6.85 -19.26
CA TYR A 126 41.54 6.48 -19.42
C TYR A 126 41.34 4.99 -19.72
N PHE A 127 42.36 4.32 -20.25
CA PHE A 127 42.30 2.90 -20.64
C PHE A 127 42.82 1.96 -19.54
N ARG A 128 43.36 2.49 -18.44
CA ARG A 128 43.80 1.72 -17.27
C ARG A 128 42.67 1.70 -16.23
N THR A 129 41.66 0.85 -16.44
CA THR A 129 40.54 0.72 -15.48
C THR A 129 40.64 -0.53 -14.59
N PHE A 130 41.73 -1.30 -14.66
CA PHE A 130 41.97 -2.43 -13.75
C PHE A 130 43.45 -2.54 -13.38
#